data_AF-A0A2Z4MI55-F1
#
_entry.id   AF-A0A2Z4MI55-F1
#
_cell.length_a   1.000
_cell.length_b   1.000
_cell.length_c   1.000
_cell.angle_alpha   90.00
_cell.angle_beta   90.00
_cell.angle_gamma   90.00
#
_symmetry.space_group_name_H-M   'P 1'
#
loop_
_entity.id
_entity.type
_entity.pdbx_description
1 polymer ?
#
loop_
_entity_poly.entity_id
_entity_poly.type
_entity_poly.pdbx_seq_one_letter_code
_entity_poly.pdbx_strand_id
1 'polypeptide(L)'
;MEELYSFTEKLTDWQERLLLKGIHKLDKQDLQELKKLQELANEYDMSFLGSLIEDLHVEGNRYLQEVKADAELLTQQYLYVVQYVNMMKKPLTRSS
;
A
#
# COMPACT_ATOMS: atom_id res chain seq x y z
N MET A 1 6.37 -3.72 -19.44
CA MET A 1 6.43 -4.91 -18.54
C MET A 1 7.45 -4.71 -17.43
N GLU A 2 8.67 -4.27 -17.74
CA GLU A 2 9.72 -4.00 -16.74
C GLU A 2 9.38 -2.86 -15.76
N GLU A 3 8.77 -1.78 -16.26
CA GLU A 3 8.31 -0.65 -15.43
C GLU A 3 7.20 -1.06 -14.43
N LEU A 4 6.26 -1.89 -14.89
CA LEU A 4 5.16 -2.41 -14.08
C LEU A 4 5.68 -3.38 -12.99
N TYR A 5 6.67 -4.22 -13.33
CA TYR A 5 7.35 -5.06 -12.38
C TYR A 5 8.09 -4.22 -11.32
N SER A 6 8.85 -3.21 -11.75
CA SER A 6 9.55 -2.28 -10.86
C SER A 6 8.59 -1.53 -9.92
N PHE A 7 7.41 -1.14 -10.41
CA PHE A 7 6.38 -0.55 -9.55
C PHE A 7 5.89 -1.53 -8.48
N THR A 8 5.55 -2.76 -8.85
CA THR A 8 5.08 -3.78 -7.89
C THR A 8 6.14 -4.17 -6.86
N GLU A 9 7.42 -4.13 -7.24
CA GLU A 9 8.56 -4.33 -6.34
C GLU A 9 8.66 -3.19 -5.33
N LYS A 10 8.66 -1.93 -5.78
CA LYS A 10 8.67 -0.75 -4.88
C LYS A 10 7.49 -0.73 -3.91
N LEU A 11 6.31 -1.12 -4.37
CA LEU A 11 5.13 -1.22 -3.51
C LEU A 11 5.26 -2.36 -2.50
N THR A 12 5.83 -3.50 -2.91
CA THR A 12 6.14 -4.63 -2.01
C THR A 12 7.16 -4.20 -0.94
N ASP A 13 8.24 -3.52 -1.33
CA ASP A 13 9.26 -3.02 -0.40
C ASP A 13 8.67 -2.07 0.64
N TRP A 14 7.79 -1.16 0.20
CA TRP A 14 7.09 -0.24 1.11
C TRP A 14 6.22 -1.01 2.11
N GLN A 15 5.48 -2.02 1.65
CA GLN A 15 4.63 -2.86 2.50
C GLN A 15 5.45 -3.62 3.53
N GLU A 16 6.51 -4.31 3.10
CA GLU A 16 7.37 -5.09 3.99
C GLU A 16 8.08 -4.21 5.02
N ARG A 17 8.55 -3.03 4.60
CA ARG A 17 9.17 -2.08 5.52
C ARG A 17 8.17 -1.59 6.58
N LEU A 18 6.95 -1.25 6.20
CA LEU A 18 5.92 -0.81 7.17
C LEU A 18 5.51 -1.95 8.11
N LEU A 19 5.41 -3.19 7.59
CA LEU A 19 5.15 -4.38 8.40
C LEU A 19 6.24 -4.56 9.48
N LEU A 20 7.51 -4.47 9.10
CA LEU A 20 8.64 -4.60 10.01
C LEU A 20 8.73 -3.44 11.01
N LYS A 21 8.43 -2.21 10.56
CA LYS A 21 8.37 -1.03 11.41
C LYS A 21 7.26 -1.14 12.47
N GLY A 22 6.16 -1.78 12.09
CA GLY A 22 4.90 -1.81 12.81
C GLY A 22 4.04 -0.63 12.40
N ILE A 23 2.80 -0.90 11.99
CA ILE A 23 1.88 0.11 11.43
C ILE A 23 1.59 1.27 12.37
N HIS A 24 1.63 1.03 13.69
CA HIS A 24 1.44 2.06 14.70
C HIS A 24 2.58 3.09 14.74
N LYS A 25 3.72 2.79 14.10
CA LYS A 25 4.87 3.69 13.94
C LYS A 25 4.91 4.36 12.56
N LEU A 26 3.83 4.28 11.77
CA LEU A 26 3.69 5.05 10.54
C LEU A 26 4.09 6.51 10.79
N ASP A 27 4.80 7.13 9.85
CA ASP A 27 5.15 8.55 9.91
C ASP A 27 4.88 9.28 8.59
N LYS A 28 5.22 10.58 8.57
CA LYS A 28 5.02 11.43 7.40
C LYS A 28 5.85 11.00 6.20
N GLN A 29 7.03 10.42 6.40
CA GLN A 29 7.86 9.95 5.30
C GLN A 29 7.21 8.75 4.63
N ASP A 30 6.68 7.80 5.41
CA ASP A 30 5.95 6.65 4.87
C ASP A 30 4.78 7.10 3.99
N LEU A 31 4.03 8.12 4.42
CA LEU A 31 2.91 8.68 3.65
C LEU A 31 3.34 9.40 2.38
N GLN A 32 4.45 10.15 2.43
CA GLN A 32 4.99 10.79 1.23
C GLN A 32 5.42 9.77 0.17
N GLU A 33 6.04 8.66 0.60
CA GLU A 33 6.40 7.57 -0.30
C GLU A 33 5.15 6.86 -0.85
N LEU A 34 4.14 6.64 -0.01
CA LEU A 34 2.86 6.05 -0.41
C LEU A 34 2.13 6.92 -1.45
N LYS A 35 2.16 8.24 -1.30
CA LYS A 35 1.56 9.18 -2.26
C LYS A 35 2.22 9.08 -3.64
N LYS A 36 3.55 8.97 -3.70
CA LYS A 36 4.26 8.75 -4.97
C LYS A 36 3.89 7.41 -5.62
N LEU A 37 3.71 6.36 -4.82
CA LEU A 37 3.25 5.07 -5.32
C LEU A 37 1.81 5.15 -5.87
N GLN A 38 0.93 5.95 -5.26
CA GLN A 38 -0.41 6.21 -5.78
C GLN A 38 -0.37 6.87 -7.16
N GLU A 39 0.45 7.92 -7.30
CA GLU A 39 0.61 8.66 -8.56
C GLU A 39 1.10 7.72 -9.67
N LEU A 40 2.11 6.90 -9.38
CA LEU A 40 2.59 5.87 -10.32
C LEU A 40 1.53 4.83 -10.66
N ALA A 41 0.72 4.38 -9.70
CA ALA A 41 -0.37 3.43 -9.97
C ALA A 41 -1.39 4.01 -10.97
N ASN A 42 -1.71 5.30 -10.83
CA ASN A 42 -2.60 6.01 -11.76
C ASN A 42 -1.97 6.20 -13.14
N GLU A 43 -0.68 6.52 -13.21
CA GLU A 43 0.06 6.62 -14.48
C GLU A 43 0.10 5.30 -15.26
N TYR A 44 0.08 4.16 -14.56
CA TYR A 44 0.02 2.82 -15.17
C TYR A 44 -1.40 2.28 -15.38
N ASP A 45 -2.42 3.15 -15.38
CA ASP A 45 -3.83 2.78 -15.53
C ASP A 45 -4.35 1.76 -14.49
N MET A 46 -3.68 1.64 -13.33
CA MET A 46 -4.09 0.77 -12.23
C MET A 46 -5.04 1.49 -11.28
N SER A 47 -6.12 2.07 -11.82
CA SER A 47 -7.05 2.94 -11.08
C SER A 47 -7.56 2.32 -9.77
N PHE A 48 -7.90 1.03 -9.76
CA PHE A 48 -8.36 0.35 -8.55
C PHE A 48 -7.28 0.28 -7.46
N LEU A 49 -6.03 -0.03 -7.82
CA LEU A 49 -4.91 -0.01 -6.88
C LEU A 49 -4.61 1.42 -6.42
N GLY A 50 -4.67 2.39 -7.33
CA GLY A 50 -4.57 3.81 -7.01
C GLY A 50 -5.56 4.23 -5.93
N SER A 51 -6.81 3.78 -6.02
CA SER A 51 -7.84 4.04 -5.01
C SER A 51 -7.56 3.36 -3.67
N LEU A 52 -7.11 2.09 -3.66
CA LEU A 52 -6.72 1.42 -2.40
C LEU A 52 -5.55 2.14 -1.71
N ILE A 53 -4.57 2.61 -2.47
CA ILE A 53 -3.44 3.37 -1.94
C ILE A 53 -3.89 4.74 -1.43
N GLU A 54 -4.83 5.39 -2.12
CA GLU A 54 -5.42 6.66 -1.70
C GLU A 54 -6.16 6.54 -0.38
N ASP A 55 -7.02 5.52 -0.23
CA ASP A 55 -7.75 5.24 1.01
C ASP A 55 -6.78 5.01 2.18
N LEU A 56 -5.71 4.24 1.95
CA LEU A 56 -4.64 4.05 2.94
C LEU A 56 -3.93 5.35 3.30
N HIS A 57 -3.65 6.21 2.31
CA HIS A 57 -3.01 7.50 2.54
C HIS A 57 -3.93 8.46 3.34
N VAL A 58 -5.23 8.48 3.05
CA VAL A 58 -6.23 9.26 3.81
C VAL A 58 -6.28 8.80 5.26
N GLU A 59 -6.40 7.50 5.47
CA GLU A 59 -6.46 6.91 6.81
C GLU A 59 -5.16 7.10 7.60
N GLY A 60 -4.01 6.99 6.94
CA GLY A 60 -2.72 7.27 7.58
C GLY A 60 -2.56 8.75 7.96
N ASN A 61 -3.07 9.69 7.14
CA ASN A 61 -3.09 11.10 7.55
C ASN A 61 -3.99 11.33 8.77
N ARG A 62 -5.17 10.69 8.82
CA ARG A 62 -6.06 10.76 9.98
C ARG A 62 -5.35 10.24 11.23
N TYR A 63 -4.71 9.08 11.13
CA TYR A 63 -3.96 8.47 12.22
C TYR A 63 -2.86 9.38 12.79
N LEU A 64 -2.14 10.12 11.94
CA LEU A 64 -1.07 11.04 12.39
C LEU A 64 -1.59 12.34 13.01
N GLN A 65 -2.81 12.77 12.68
CA GLN A 65 -3.37 14.04 13.14
C GLN A 65 -4.19 13.90 14.42
N GLU A 66 -4.83 12.75 14.62
CA GLU A 66 -5.73 12.50 15.74
C GLU A 66 -4.97 11.85 16.92
N VAL A 67 -4.92 12.55 18.06
CA VAL A 67 -4.22 12.14 19.28
C VAL A 67 -4.72 10.79 19.87
N LYS A 68 -5.90 10.32 19.45
CA LYS A 68 -6.53 9.06 19.91
C LYS A 68 -7.02 8.17 18.76
N ALA A 69 -6.55 8.37 17.53
CA ALA A 69 -6.99 7.49 16.45
C ALA A 69 -6.54 6.04 16.72
N ASP A 70 -7.50 5.12 16.66
CA ASP A 70 -7.20 3.70 16.62
C ASP A 70 -6.58 3.34 15.26
N ALA A 71 -5.62 2.43 15.28
CA ALA A 71 -4.96 1.92 14.09
C ALA A 71 -5.81 0.87 13.35
N GLU A 72 -7.00 0.49 13.85
CA GLU A 72 -7.85 -0.53 13.22
C GLU A 72 -8.14 -0.24 11.74
N LEU A 73 -8.70 0.93 11.43
CA LEU A 73 -9.03 1.31 10.05
C LEU A 73 -7.78 1.47 9.17
N LEU A 74 -6.70 2.04 9.73
CA LEU A 74 -5.40 2.11 9.05
C LEU A 74 -4.87 0.71 8.70
N THR A 75 -4.99 -0.24 9.63
CA THR A 75 -4.58 -1.64 9.45
C THR A 75 -5.43 -2.33 8.41
N GLN A 76 -6.75 -2.12 8.43
CA GLN A 76 -7.65 -2.67 7.43
C GLN A 76 -7.28 -2.18 6.02
N GLN A 77 -7.07 -0.88 5.82
CA GLN A 77 -6.67 -0.35 4.51
C GLN A 77 -5.31 -0.89 4.06
N TYR A 78 -4.35 -0.99 4.98
CA TYR A 78 -3.05 -1.58 4.69
C TYR A 78 -3.18 -3.02 4.19
N LEU A 79 -4.01 -3.84 4.84
CA LEU A 79 -4.25 -5.22 4.45
C LEU A 79 -4.92 -5.35 3.09
N TYR A 80 -5.82 -4.43 2.71
CA TYR A 80 -6.41 -4.43 1.38
C TYR A 80 -5.38 -4.21 0.28
N VAL A 81 -4.46 -3.25 0.45
CA VAL A 81 -3.37 -3.03 -0.51
C VAL A 81 -2.48 -4.28 -0.59
N VAL A 82 -2.10 -4.87 0.56
CA VAL A 82 -1.28 -6.10 0.60
C VAL A 82 -1.97 -7.25 -0.12
N GLN A 83 -3.25 -7.49 0.16
CA GLN A 83 -4.02 -8.58 -0.45
C GLN A 83 -4.13 -8.40 -1.96
N TYR A 84 -4.44 -7.19 -2.44
CA TYR A 84 -4.53 -6.92 -3.86
C TYR A 84 -3.18 -7.15 -4.56
N VAL A 85 -2.07 -6.66 -4.00
CA VAL A 85 -0.72 -6.88 -4.54
C VAL A 85 -0.37 -8.37 -4.60
N ASN A 86 -0.72 -9.14 -3.57
CA ASN A 86 -0.51 -10.58 -3.56
C ASN A 86 -1.37 -11.31 -4.61
N MET A 87 -2.58 -10.84 -4.90
CA MET A 87 -3.42 -11.40 -5.97
C MET A 87 -2.86 -11.13 -7.38
N MET A 88 -2.12 -10.03 -7.57
CA MET A 88 -1.44 -9.72 -8.84
C MET A 88 -0.26 -10.66 -9.11
N LYS A 89 0.40 -11.16 -8.06
CA LYS A 89 1.44 -12.20 -8.15
C LYS A 89 0.72 -13.51 -8.48
N LYS A 90 0.61 -13.85 -9.77
CA LYS A 90 -0.06 -15.03 -10.37
C LYS A 90 -0.33 -16.18 -9.38
N PRO A 91 -1.51 -16.82 -9.41
CA PRO A 91 -1.71 -18.06 -8.68
C PRO A 91 -0.66 -19.06 -9.17
N LEU A 92 0.07 -19.67 -8.23
CA LEU A 92 0.80 -20.90 -8.49
C LEU A 92 -0.23 -21.86 -9.08
N THR A 93 -0.22 -22.02 -10.40
CA THR A 93 -0.98 -23.07 -11.06
C THR A 93 -0.54 -24.35 -10.40
N ARG A 94 -1.41 -24.96 -9.59
CA ARG A 94 -1.29 -26.37 -9.25
C ARG A 94 -1.34 -27.08 -10.59
N SER A 95 -0.16 -27.45 -11.09
CA SER A 95 -0.02 -28.39 -12.20
C SER A 95 -0.89 -29.59 -11.87
N SER A 96 -1.88 -29.84 -12.72
CA SER A 96 -2.73 -31.02 -12.65
C SER A 96 -1.93 -32.29 -12.90
#